data_AF-A0A350YSC0-F1
#
_entry.id   AF-A0A350YSC0-F1
#
_cell.length_a   1.000
_cell.length_b   1.000
_cell.length_c   1.000
_cell.angle_alpha   90.00
_cell.angle_beta   90.00
_cell.angle_gamma   90.00
#
_symmetry.space_group_name_H-M   'P 1'
#
loop_
_entity.id
_entity.type
_entity.pdbx_description
1 polymer ?
#
loop_
_entity_poly.entity_id
_entity_poly.type
_entity_poly.pdbx_seq_one_letter_code
_entity_poly.pdbx_strand_id
1 'polypeptide(L)' 'YKIFDFGRTAKSNTGLMNFKSRWGTSSSDIVHFNFPSNGENIPRENTKAYDLVKLIFRVAPEALTPILGNFCYRHMG' A
#
# COMPACT_ATOMS: atom_id res chain seq x y z
N TYR A 1 8.14 1.83 -24.94
CA TYR A 1 8.61 2.04 -23.56
C TYR A 1 9.77 1.09 -23.28
N LYS A 2 10.86 1.56 -22.63
CA LYS A 2 12.06 0.73 -22.35
C LYS A 2 12.19 0.29 -20.89
N ILE A 3 11.50 0.98 -19.97
CA ILE A 3 11.50 0.69 -18.53
C ILE A 3 10.07 0.85 -18.05
N PHE A 4 9.60 -0.11 -17.25
CA PHE A 4 8.32 -0.04 -16.56
C PHE A 4 8.60 -0.07 -15.05
N ASP A 5 8.23 1.00 -14.36
CA ASP A 5 8.48 1.17 -12.93
C ASP A 5 7.18 0.93 -12.15
N PHE A 6 7.23 0.00 -11.19
CA PHE A 6 6.11 -0.34 -10.31
C PHE A 6 5.92 0.69 -9.19
N GLY A 7 6.78 1.69 -9.11
CA GLY A 7 6.80 2.74 -8.10
C GLY A 7 7.31 2.26 -6.74
N ARG A 8 7.40 3.22 -5.83
CA ARG A 8 7.95 3.05 -4.47
C ARG A 8 7.14 2.04 -3.65
N THR A 9 7.82 1.39 -2.71
CA THR A 9 7.21 0.53 -1.70
C THR A 9 7.89 0.80 -0.36
N ALA A 10 7.10 0.89 0.72
CA ALA A 10 7.67 1.02 2.05
C ALA A 10 8.48 -0.24 2.41
N LYS A 11 9.61 -0.08 3.10
CA LYS A 11 10.47 -1.19 3.54
C LYS A 11 9.74 -2.17 4.48
N SER A 12 8.74 -1.68 5.20
CA SER A 12 7.85 -2.48 6.06
C SER A 12 6.91 -3.40 5.27
N ASN A 13 6.60 -3.06 4.01
CA ASN A 13 5.58 -3.75 3.22
C ASN A 13 6.19 -4.87 2.37
N THR A 14 6.67 -5.92 3.06
CA THR A 14 7.31 -7.08 2.44
C THR A 14 6.37 -7.83 1.48
N GLY A 15 5.06 -7.81 1.73
CA GLY A 15 4.05 -8.42 0.85
C GLY A 15 4.01 -7.77 -0.53
N LEU A 16 3.91 -6.44 -0.59
CA LEU A 16 3.90 -5.72 -1.86
C LEU A 16 5.27 -5.81 -2.57
N MET A 17 6.38 -5.80 -1.81
CA MET A 17 7.72 -6.04 -2.37
C MET A 17 7.83 -7.42 -3.04
N ASN A 18 7.33 -8.47 -2.37
CA ASN A 18 7.32 -9.83 -2.90
C ASN A 18 6.38 -9.97 -4.11
N PHE A 19 5.26 -9.25 -4.13
CA PHE A 19 4.39 -9.21 -5.29
C PHE A 19 5.12 -8.62 -6.50
N LYS A 20 5.77 -7.45 -6.33
CA LYS A 20 6.51 -6.77 -7.40
C LYS A 20 7.69 -7.61 -7.91
N SER A 21 8.47 -8.21 -7.01
CA SER A 21 9.66 -9.00 -7.39
C SER A 21 9.35 -10.20 -8.30
N ARG A 22 8.16 -10.79 -8.17
CA ARG A 22 7.70 -11.92 -9.02
C ARG A 22 7.47 -11.54 -10.48
N TRP A 23 7.44 -10.25 -10.82
CA TRP A 23 7.31 -9.77 -12.19
C TRP A 23 8.67 -9.54 -12.89
N GLY A 24 9.77 -10.02 -12.30
CA GLY A 24 11.12 -9.85 -12.86
C GLY A 24 11.69 -8.42 -12.67
N THR A 25 11.14 -7.66 -11.73
CA THR A 25 11.63 -6.32 -11.38
C THR A 25 12.89 -6.38 -10.53
N SER A 26 13.76 -5.38 -10.65
CA SER A 26 14.85 -5.15 -9.71
C SER A 26 14.47 -4.09 -8.67
N SER A 27 14.87 -4.29 -7.41
CA SER A 27 14.67 -3.30 -6.34
C SER A 27 15.89 -2.38 -6.21
N SER A 28 15.66 -1.08 -6.11
CA SER A 28 16.69 -0.08 -5.82
C SER A 28 16.29 0.73 -4.59
N ASP A 29 17.24 0.92 -3.67
CA ASP A 29 17.04 1.77 -2.50
C ASP A 29 17.08 3.25 -2.91
N ILE A 30 16.07 4.00 -2.47
CA ILE A 30 15.94 5.43 -2.77
C ILE A 30 16.20 6.21 -1.49
N VAL A 31 17.22 7.06 -1.50
CA VAL A 31 17.50 7.98 -0.39
C VAL A 31 16.53 9.17 -0.49
N HIS A 32 15.76 9.40 0.56
CA HIS A 32 14.89 10.57 0.67
C HIS A 32 15.52 11.59 1.61
N PHE A 33 15.70 12.82 1.11
CA PHE A 33 16.01 13.97 1.96
C PHE A 33 14.69 14.62 2.36
N ASN A 34 14.34 14.52 3.64
CA ASN A 34 13.18 15.21 4.19
C ASN A 34 13.66 16.46 4.93
N PHE A 35 13.20 17.64 4.51
CA PHE A 35 13.41 18.87 5.25
C PHE A 35 12.24 19.05 6.22
N PRO A 36 12.45 18.96 7.54
CA PRO A 36 11.36 19.05 8.49
C PRO A 36 10.89 20.50 8.62
N SER A 37 9.97 20.95 7.77
CA SER A 37 9.15 22.11 8.10
C SER A 37 8.05 21.65 9.05
N ASN A 38 8.28 21.83 10.34
CA ASN A 38 7.28 21.79 11.41
C ASN A 38 6.15 20.74 11.25
N GLY A 39 6.42 19.50 11.63
CA GLY A 39 5.38 18.59 12.13
C GLY A 39 4.41 18.01 11.11
N GLU A 40 4.80 17.85 9.83
CA GLU A 40 3.99 17.05 8.92
C GLU A 40 4.01 15.57 9.36
N ASN A 41 2.84 15.10 9.78
CA ASN A 41 2.58 13.71 10.11
C ASN A 41 2.80 12.87 8.85
N ILE A 42 4.00 12.30 8.71
CA ILE A 42 4.25 11.22 7.76
C ILE A 42 3.18 10.16 8.04
N PRO A 43 2.28 9.85 7.09
CA PRO A 43 1.20 8.89 7.34
C PRO A 43 1.82 7.55 7.72
N ARG A 44 1.78 7.25 9.01
CA ARG A 44 2.37 6.05 9.58
C ARG A 44 1.35 4.94 9.37
N GLU A 45 1.76 3.89 8.66
CA GLU A 45 0.98 2.65 8.49
C GLU A 45 0.59 1.99 9.83
N ASN A 46 1.10 2.48 10.97
CA ASN A 46 0.78 2.03 12.35
C ASN A 46 -0.34 2.83 13.01
N THR A 47 -1.40 3.17 12.28
CA THR A 47 -2.58 3.80 12.91
C THR A 47 -3.58 2.71 13.31
N LYS A 48 -4.20 2.82 14.49
CA LYS A 48 -5.21 1.83 14.97
C LYS A 48 -6.34 1.58 13.96
N ALA A 49 -6.68 2.61 13.16
CA ALA A 49 -7.65 2.50 12.07
C ALA A 49 -7.17 1.55 10.96
N TYR A 50 -5.88 1.59 10.60
CA TYR A 50 -5.28 0.68 9.62
C TYR A 50 -5.35 -0.77 10.08
N ASP A 51 -5.04 -1.03 11.36
CA ASP A 51 -5.12 -2.38 11.93
C ASP A 51 -6.56 -2.91 11.97
N LEU A 52 -7.54 -2.05 12.30
CA LEU A 52 -8.95 -2.43 12.32
C LEU A 52 -9.44 -2.80 10.91
N VAL A 53 -9.11 -1.97 9.92
CA VAL A 53 -9.48 -2.24 8.51
C VAL A 53 -8.83 -3.55 8.05
N LYS A 54 -7.55 -3.76 8.36
CA LYS A 54 -6.85 -5.02 8.04
C LYS A 54 -7.49 -6.24 8.68
N LEU A 55 -7.97 -6.13 9.92
CA LEU A 55 -8.69 -7.21 10.61
C LEU A 55 -10.03 -7.51 9.93
N ILE A 56 -10.80 -6.46 9.59
CA ILE A 56 -12.08 -6.60 8.87
C ILE A 56 -11.85 -7.34 7.57
N PHE A 57 -10.87 -6.93 6.76
CA PHE A 57 -10.57 -7.61 5.49
C PHE A 57 -10.03 -9.03 5.64
N ARG A 58 -9.37 -9.37 6.76
CA ARG A 58 -8.86 -10.72 7.01
C ARG A 58 -9.97 -11.72 7.40
N VAL A 59 -11.00 -11.25 8.09
CA VAL A 59 -12.10 -12.10 8.61
C VAL A 59 -13.36 -11.97 7.75
N ALA A 60 -13.41 -11.01 6.83
CA ALA A 60 -14.55 -10.78 5.96
C ALA A 60 -14.93 -12.05 5.18
N PRO A 61 -16.19 -12.51 5.26
CA PRO A 61 -16.71 -13.56 4.39
C PRO A 61 -16.57 -13.18 2.92
N GLU A 62 -16.25 -14.15 2.05
CA GLU A 62 -16.12 -13.92 0.60
C GLU A 62 -17.32 -13.18 -0.01
N ALA A 63 -18.53 -13.38 0.52
CA ALA A 63 -19.74 -12.69 0.10
C ALA A 63 -19.72 -11.16 0.29
N LEU A 64 -18.92 -10.63 1.22
CA LEU A 64 -18.80 -9.18 1.43
C LEU A 64 -17.76 -8.53 0.50
N THR A 65 -16.85 -9.30 -0.10
CA THR A 65 -15.83 -8.79 -1.01
C THR A 65 -16.40 -8.08 -2.25
N PRO A 66 -17.43 -8.59 -2.95
CA PRO A 66 -18.02 -7.88 -4.09
C PRO A 66 -18.76 -6.59 -3.68
N ILE A 67 -19.37 -6.57 -2.48
CA ILE A 67 -20.09 -5.39 -1.97
C ILE A 67 -19.10 -4.26 -1.65
N LEU A 68 -18.03 -4.58 -0.93
CA LEU A 68 -16.97 -3.64 -0.60
C LEU A 68 -16.25 -3.17 -1.86
N GLY A 69 -16.00 -4.06 -2.82
CA GLY A 69 -15.45 -3.72 -4.12
C GLY A 69 -16.31 -2.67 -4.83
N ASN A 70 -17.60 -2.94 -5.01
CA ASN A 70 -18.52 -2.00 -5.66
C ASN A 70 -18.59 -0.64 -4.96
N PHE A 71 -18.58 -0.63 -3.62
CA PHE A 71 -18.56 0.62 -2.87
C PHE A 71 -17.25 1.40 -3.08
N CYS A 72 -16.09 0.76 -2.89
CA CYS A 72 -14.78 1.41 -3.03
C CYS A 72 -14.53 1.88 -4.47
N TYR A 73 -14.75 1.03 -5.47
CA TYR A 73 -14.52 1.37 -6.87
C TYR A 73 -15.43 2.50 -7.36
N ARG A 74 -16.65 2.62 -6.83
CA ARG A 74 -17.55 3.74 -7.15
C ARG A 74 -17.00 5.10 -6.69
N HIS A 75 -16.16 5.12 -5.66
CA HIS A 75 -15.56 6.34 -5.09
C HIS A 75 -14.11 6.57 -5.54
N MET A 76 -13.53 5.67 -6.33
CA MET A 76 -12.16 5.78 -6.87
C MET A 76 -12.14 6.20 -8.35
N GLY A 77 -13.29 6.55 -8.93
CA GLY A 77 -13.44 7.09 -10.29
C GLY A 77 -13.33 8.60 -10.34
#